data_AF-A0A3C1S6H1-F1
#
_entry.id   AF-A0A3C1S6H1-F1
#
_cell.length_a   1.000
_cell.length_b   1.000
_cell.length_c   1.000
_cell.angle_alpha   90.00
_cell.angle_beta   90.00
_cell.angle_gamma   90.00
#
_symmetry.space_group_name_H-M   'P 1'
#
loop_
_entity.id
_entity.type
_entity.pdbx_description
1 polymer ?
#
loop_
_entity_poly.entity_id
_entity_poly.type
_entity_poly.pdbx_seq_one_letter_code
_entity_poly.pdbx_strand_id
1 'polypeptide(L)'
;MSINTVEKIDDQVKVAHVLISVSDKQGLEDFVPGLLKINPDVRILSTGGTYSKLKEILGDNAKASLKQVSDYTGQPETQGGLVKTLDFKIYLGLLTETYNEAHQADLTRTGAVNIDMVVVNLYPFRQTIAKKDVSPEMARGNIDIGGPCMIRASAKNFLRVAAVVDPNDYSMILEEMKKTGGHTTLDLRYKLAQKAFDHTADYDRGIADYLMPMPFESVKACYKLC
;
A
#
# COMPACT_ATOMS: atom_id res chain seq x y z
N MET A 1 19.80 -18.47 9.22
CA MET A 1 20.00 -17.44 8.17
C MET A 1 20.68 -16.26 8.84
N SER A 2 21.80 -15.78 8.31
CA SER A 2 22.38 -14.50 8.73
C SER A 2 21.39 -13.39 8.41
N ILE A 3 21.21 -12.44 9.34
CA ILE A 3 20.39 -11.26 9.09
C ILE A 3 21.15 -10.38 8.09
N ASN A 4 20.51 -10.05 6.96
CA ASN A 4 21.05 -9.03 6.06
C ASN A 4 21.05 -7.68 6.81
N THR A 5 22.22 -7.09 7.02
CA THR A 5 22.37 -5.79 7.69
C THR A 5 22.72 -4.76 6.64
N VAL A 6 21.91 -3.70 6.54
CA VAL A 6 22.10 -2.65 5.53
C VAL A 6 22.98 -1.55 6.10
N GLU A 7 24.18 -1.39 5.55
CA GLU A 7 25.15 -0.39 6.02
C GLU A 7 25.17 0.88 5.15
N LYS A 8 24.71 0.78 3.89
CA LYS A 8 24.71 1.88 2.93
C LYS A 8 23.30 2.12 2.39
N ILE A 9 22.86 3.38 2.49
CA ILE A 9 21.54 3.84 2.06
C ILE A 9 21.64 5.24 1.43
N ASP A 10 20.59 5.64 0.72
CA ASP A 10 20.40 7.00 0.26
C ASP A 10 19.58 7.79 1.27
N ASP A 11 20.05 8.98 1.66
CA ASP A 11 19.25 9.89 2.49
C ASP A 11 17.99 10.33 1.72
N GLN A 12 18.18 10.75 0.47
CA GLN A 12 17.11 11.20 -0.40
C GLN A 12 16.81 10.17 -1.50
N VAL A 13 15.54 9.80 -1.65
CA VAL A 13 15.10 8.82 -2.65
C VAL A 13 14.10 9.48 -3.58
N LYS A 14 14.41 9.48 -4.88
CA LYS A 14 13.54 10.04 -5.91
C LYS A 14 12.28 9.20 -6.02
N VAL A 15 11.11 9.83 -5.97
CA VAL A 15 9.85 9.13 -6.16
C VAL A 15 9.59 8.98 -7.66
N ALA A 16 9.72 7.76 -8.18
CA ALA A 16 9.46 7.44 -9.58
C ALA A 16 8.27 6.48 -9.75
N HIS A 17 8.09 5.52 -8.84
CA HIS A 17 6.95 4.61 -8.87
C HIS A 17 6.15 4.67 -7.58
N VAL A 18 4.83 4.85 -7.71
CA VAL A 18 3.90 4.96 -6.59
C VAL A 18 2.83 3.90 -6.72
N LEU A 19 2.58 3.12 -5.67
CA LEU A 19 1.47 2.17 -5.62
C LEU A 19 0.35 2.75 -4.74
N ILE A 20 -0.82 3.00 -5.32
CA ILE A 20 -1.97 3.60 -4.61
C ILE A 20 -3.12 2.60 -4.57
N SER A 21 -3.54 2.22 -3.37
CA SER A 21 -4.70 1.35 -3.14
C SER A 21 -5.38 1.75 -1.84
N VAL A 22 -6.42 2.58 -1.93
CA VAL A 22 -7.06 3.20 -0.77
C VAL A 22 -8.56 2.90 -0.71
N SER A 23 -9.04 2.70 0.51
CA SER A 23 -10.47 2.59 0.80
C SER A 23 -11.10 3.99 0.85
N ASP A 24 -10.53 4.88 1.67
CA ASP A 24 -10.85 6.30 1.72
C ASP A 24 -10.07 7.05 0.62
N LYS A 25 -10.80 7.75 -0.23
CA LYS A 25 -10.27 8.43 -1.43
C LYS A 25 -10.11 9.94 -1.22
N GLN A 26 -10.35 10.43 -0.01
CA GLN A 26 -10.20 11.84 0.33
C GLN A 26 -8.79 12.35 -0.02
N GLY A 27 -8.72 13.54 -0.63
CA GLY A 27 -7.47 14.24 -0.91
C GLY A 27 -6.68 13.70 -2.09
N LEU A 28 -7.11 12.61 -2.75
CA LEU A 28 -6.43 12.11 -3.95
C LEU A 28 -6.47 13.12 -5.11
N GLU A 29 -7.54 13.91 -5.18
CA GLU A 29 -7.76 14.97 -6.17
C GLU A 29 -6.68 16.05 -6.13
N ASP A 30 -6.07 16.29 -4.97
CA ASP A 30 -4.96 17.24 -4.82
C ASP A 30 -3.62 16.52 -4.81
N PHE A 31 -3.54 15.38 -4.12
CA PHE A 31 -2.29 14.65 -3.92
C PHE A 31 -1.70 14.13 -5.22
N VAL A 32 -2.50 13.49 -6.07
CA VAL A 32 -2.01 12.83 -7.29
C VAL A 32 -1.57 13.85 -8.34
N PRO A 33 -2.35 14.91 -8.66
CA PRO A 33 -1.86 15.98 -9.52
C PRO A 33 -0.67 16.73 -8.93
N GLY A 34 -0.63 16.90 -7.60
CA GLY A 34 0.51 17.49 -6.89
C GLY A 34 1.81 16.71 -7.11
N LEU A 35 1.76 15.38 -6.97
CA LEU A 35 2.90 14.49 -7.24
C LEU A 35 3.39 14.63 -8.67
N LEU A 36 2.49 14.57 -9.65
CA LEU A 36 2.84 14.66 -11.07
C LEU A 36 3.36 16.04 -11.47
N LYS A 37 2.90 17.10 -10.79
CA LYS A 37 3.43 18.46 -10.99
C LYS A 37 4.88 18.59 -10.50
N ILE A 38 5.22 17.92 -9.40
CA ILE A 38 6.58 17.91 -8.84
C ILE A 38 7.50 17.03 -9.68
N ASN A 39 7.02 15.84 -10.08
CA ASN A 39 7.76 14.93 -10.93
C ASN A 39 6.83 14.32 -12.01
N PRO A 40 6.85 14.85 -13.24
CA PRO A 40 6.01 14.36 -14.35
C PRO A 40 6.30 12.92 -14.79
N ASP A 41 7.46 12.38 -14.41
CA ASP A 41 7.88 11.02 -14.76
C ASP A 41 7.31 9.96 -13.81
N VAL A 42 6.61 10.37 -12.75
CA VAL A 42 6.00 9.43 -11.80
C VAL A 42 5.03 8.48 -12.51
N ARG A 43 5.20 7.18 -12.24
CA ARG A 43 4.32 6.10 -12.68
C ARG A 43 3.54 5.56 -11.49
N ILE A 44 2.22 5.55 -11.61
CA ILE A 44 1.26 5.15 -10.60
C ILE A 44 0.73 3.77 -10.95
N LEU A 45 0.91 2.82 -10.04
CA LEU A 45 0.23 1.53 -10.05
C LEU A 45 -1.03 1.62 -9.18
N SER A 46 -2.16 1.13 -9.68
CA SER A 46 -3.39 1.07 -8.87
C SER A 46 -4.33 -0.07 -9.27
N THR A 47 -5.34 -0.33 -8.45
CA THR A 47 -6.30 -1.41 -8.67
C THR A 47 -7.72 -1.06 -8.19
N GLY A 48 -8.72 -1.76 -8.73
CA GLY A 48 -10.12 -1.65 -8.31
C GLY A 48 -10.67 -0.22 -8.34
N GLY A 49 -11.49 0.12 -7.34
CA GLY A 49 -12.12 1.44 -7.25
C GLY A 49 -11.12 2.61 -7.06
N THR A 50 -9.89 2.33 -6.60
CA THR A 50 -8.85 3.37 -6.55
C THR A 50 -8.40 3.72 -7.97
N TYR A 51 -8.13 2.70 -8.81
CA TYR A 51 -7.76 2.92 -10.21
C TYR A 51 -8.83 3.71 -10.96
N SER A 52 -10.11 3.36 -10.80
CA SER A 52 -11.22 4.10 -11.40
C SER A 52 -11.24 5.57 -10.99
N LYS A 53 -11.04 5.87 -9.69
CA LYS A 53 -11.03 7.26 -9.20
C LYS A 53 -9.80 8.03 -9.70
N LEU A 54 -8.63 7.41 -9.73
CA LEU A 54 -7.42 8.04 -10.26
C LEU A 54 -7.55 8.34 -11.75
N LYS A 55 -8.18 7.43 -12.51
CA LYS A 55 -8.47 7.66 -13.93
C LYS A 55 -9.40 8.87 -14.14
N GLU A 56 -10.40 9.04 -13.28
CA GLU A 56 -11.28 10.22 -13.29
C GLU A 56 -10.50 11.50 -12.98
N ILE A 57 -9.67 11.50 -11.93
CA ILE A 57 -8.85 12.66 -11.52
C ILE A 57 -7.87 13.07 -12.64
N LEU A 58 -7.25 12.09 -13.30
CA LEU A 58 -6.19 12.32 -14.29
C LEU A 58 -6.69 12.61 -15.70
N GLY A 59 -7.94 12.23 -16.03
CA GLY A 59 -8.50 12.38 -17.37
C GLY A 59 -7.60 11.78 -18.46
N ASP A 60 -7.31 12.56 -19.50
CA ASP A 60 -6.49 12.12 -20.63
C ASP A 60 -5.03 11.80 -20.24
N ASN A 61 -4.52 12.42 -19.16
CA ASN A 61 -3.17 12.19 -18.66
C ASN A 61 -3.01 10.83 -17.95
N ALA A 62 -4.12 10.14 -17.68
CA ALA A 62 -4.09 8.82 -17.04
C ALA A 62 -3.27 7.82 -17.88
N LYS A 63 -3.34 7.87 -19.21
CA LYS A 63 -2.61 6.92 -20.08
C LYS A 63 -1.10 7.01 -19.94
N ALA A 64 -0.57 8.17 -19.60
CA ALA A 64 0.87 8.39 -19.46
C ALA A 64 1.39 7.97 -18.08
N SER A 65 0.56 8.05 -17.04
CA SER A 65 1.02 7.99 -15.64
C SER A 65 0.38 6.87 -14.83
N LEU A 66 -0.77 6.33 -15.22
CA LEU A 66 -1.54 5.35 -14.45
C LEU A 66 -1.55 3.99 -15.15
N LYS A 67 -1.16 2.95 -14.43
CA LYS A 67 -1.17 1.56 -14.89
C LYS A 67 -1.92 0.67 -13.90
N GLN A 68 -2.73 -0.25 -14.42
CA GLN A 68 -3.44 -1.20 -13.58
C GLN A 68 -2.45 -2.24 -13.03
N VAL A 69 -2.63 -2.63 -11.76
CA VAL A 69 -1.75 -3.62 -11.12
C VAL A 69 -1.73 -4.95 -11.88
N SER A 70 -2.87 -5.42 -12.38
CA SER A 70 -2.95 -6.63 -13.22
C SER A 70 -2.09 -6.54 -14.48
N ASP A 71 -2.04 -5.37 -15.12
CA ASP A 71 -1.22 -5.14 -16.32
C ASP A 71 0.28 -5.08 -16.00
N TYR A 72 0.63 -4.75 -14.74
CA TYR A 72 2.01 -4.75 -14.27
C TYR A 72 2.48 -6.14 -13.87
N THR A 73 1.68 -6.85 -13.07
CA THR A 73 2.03 -8.17 -12.55
C THR A 73 1.89 -9.24 -13.63
N GLY A 74 0.90 -9.10 -14.50
CA GLY A 74 0.44 -10.14 -15.42
C GLY A 74 -0.49 -11.17 -14.77
N GLN A 75 -0.88 -10.96 -13.51
CA GLN A 75 -1.82 -11.85 -12.83
C GLN A 75 -3.25 -11.66 -13.36
N PRO A 76 -3.99 -12.75 -13.64
CA PRO A 76 -5.41 -12.66 -13.97
C PRO A 76 -6.21 -12.14 -12.77
N GLU A 77 -7.29 -11.40 -13.03
CA GLU A 77 -8.18 -10.97 -11.95
C GLU A 77 -8.87 -12.19 -11.32
N THR A 78 -8.76 -12.30 -10.00
CA THR A 78 -9.45 -13.34 -9.23
C THR A 78 -10.86 -12.90 -8.88
N GLN A 79 -11.81 -13.86 -8.86
CA GLN A 79 -13.20 -13.57 -8.50
C GLN A 79 -13.28 -13.01 -7.08
N GLY A 80 -14.07 -11.95 -6.89
CA GLY A 80 -14.16 -11.25 -5.60
C GLY A 80 -12.90 -10.46 -5.23
N GLY A 81 -11.85 -10.50 -6.06
CA GLY A 81 -10.65 -9.71 -5.84
C GLY A 81 -9.79 -10.16 -4.66
N LEU A 82 -9.87 -11.44 -4.29
CA LEU A 82 -9.19 -12.04 -3.14
C LEU A 82 -7.67 -11.84 -3.17
N VAL A 83 -7.07 -11.92 -4.36
CA VAL A 83 -5.62 -11.82 -4.56
C VAL A 83 -5.39 -10.86 -5.72
N LYS A 84 -4.99 -9.62 -5.41
CA LYS A 84 -4.66 -8.58 -6.41
C LYS A 84 -3.24 -8.06 -6.28
N THR A 85 -2.83 -7.78 -5.05
CA THR A 85 -1.55 -7.13 -4.74
C THR A 85 -0.55 -8.07 -4.08
N LEU A 86 -0.96 -9.30 -3.75
CA LEU A 86 -0.11 -10.38 -3.26
C LEU A 86 0.68 -11.01 -4.42
N ASP A 87 1.57 -10.22 -5.02
CA ASP A 87 2.40 -10.63 -6.17
C ASP A 87 3.88 -10.34 -5.93
N PHE A 88 4.75 -11.28 -6.31
CA PHE A 88 6.17 -11.18 -6.05
C PHE A 88 6.82 -9.95 -6.69
N LYS A 89 6.35 -9.45 -7.85
CA LYS A 89 6.93 -8.24 -8.47
C LYS A 89 6.65 -6.99 -7.66
N ILE A 90 5.51 -6.94 -6.96
CA ILE A 90 5.19 -5.84 -6.03
C ILE A 90 6.14 -5.92 -4.82
N TYR A 91 6.21 -7.08 -4.16
CA TYR A 91 7.02 -7.20 -2.95
C TYR A 91 8.52 -7.12 -3.23
N LEU A 92 8.99 -7.58 -4.40
CA LEU A 92 10.38 -7.38 -4.83
C LEU A 92 10.68 -5.89 -5.02
N GLY A 93 9.78 -5.15 -5.66
CA GLY A 93 9.90 -3.68 -5.80
C GLY A 93 9.86 -2.93 -4.46
N LEU A 94 9.13 -3.44 -3.47
CA LEU A 94 9.05 -2.85 -2.13
C LEU A 94 10.23 -3.21 -1.23
N LEU A 95 10.77 -4.43 -1.33
CA LEU A 95 11.71 -4.98 -0.34
C LEU A 95 13.16 -5.05 -0.81
N THR A 96 13.44 -4.78 -2.09
CA THR A 96 14.81 -4.67 -2.61
C THR A 96 15.61 -3.61 -1.83
N GLU A 97 16.93 -3.60 -1.89
CA GLU A 97 17.81 -2.57 -1.31
C GLU A 97 18.67 -1.99 -2.44
N THR A 98 18.90 -0.68 -2.46
CA THR A 98 19.60 0.00 -3.57
C THR A 98 20.99 -0.57 -3.83
N TYR A 99 21.77 -0.79 -2.76
CA TYR A 99 23.17 -1.19 -2.83
C TYR A 99 23.41 -2.70 -2.68
N ASN A 100 22.37 -3.52 -2.86
CA ASN A 100 22.46 -4.97 -2.82
C ASN A 100 22.40 -5.53 -4.24
N GLU A 101 23.54 -5.99 -4.76
CA GLU A 101 23.68 -6.47 -6.15
C GLU A 101 22.73 -7.63 -6.49
N ALA A 102 22.50 -8.55 -5.54
CA ALA A 102 21.58 -9.66 -5.75
C ALA A 102 20.14 -9.17 -5.91
N HIS A 103 19.71 -8.21 -5.08
CA HIS A 103 18.38 -7.62 -5.22
C HIS A 103 18.23 -6.86 -6.55
N GLN A 104 19.24 -6.11 -6.98
CA GLN A 104 19.21 -5.42 -8.28
C GLN A 104 19.14 -6.41 -9.45
N ALA A 105 19.90 -7.52 -9.39
CA ALA A 105 19.84 -8.58 -10.38
C ALA A 105 18.44 -9.24 -10.46
N ASP A 106 17.78 -9.43 -9.31
CA ASP A 106 16.42 -9.96 -9.26
C ASP A 106 15.39 -9.01 -9.88
N LEU A 107 15.50 -7.69 -9.65
CA LEU A 107 14.64 -6.70 -10.32
C LEU A 107 14.78 -6.80 -11.85
N THR A 108 16.02 -6.81 -12.36
CA THR A 108 16.29 -6.94 -13.80
C THR A 108 15.75 -8.26 -14.36
N ARG A 109 16.06 -9.39 -13.71
CA ARG A 109 15.67 -10.73 -14.18
C ARG A 109 14.16 -10.92 -14.23
N THR A 110 13.43 -10.29 -13.31
CA THR A 110 11.98 -10.45 -13.20
C THR A 110 11.17 -9.35 -13.91
N GLY A 111 11.85 -8.30 -14.38
CA GLY A 111 11.21 -7.10 -14.92
C GLY A 111 10.38 -6.34 -13.88
N ALA A 112 10.69 -6.51 -12.59
CA ALA A 112 10.09 -5.72 -11.52
C ALA A 112 10.76 -4.34 -11.44
N VAL A 113 10.00 -3.36 -10.98
CA VAL A 113 10.51 -1.99 -10.76
C VAL A 113 10.59 -1.71 -9.28
N ASN A 114 11.51 -0.84 -8.88
CA ASN A 114 11.48 -0.25 -7.54
C ASN A 114 10.14 0.46 -7.34
N ILE A 115 9.52 0.30 -6.18
CA ILE A 115 8.35 1.07 -5.74
C ILE A 115 8.83 1.97 -4.61
N ASP A 116 8.72 3.29 -4.79
CA ASP A 116 9.34 4.29 -3.92
C ASP A 116 8.35 4.86 -2.91
N MET A 117 7.06 4.75 -3.20
CA MET A 117 5.98 5.18 -2.31
C MET A 117 4.79 4.24 -2.41
N VAL A 118 4.19 3.94 -1.27
CA VAL A 118 2.94 3.19 -1.15
C VAL A 118 1.93 4.07 -0.44
N VAL A 119 0.75 4.22 -1.03
CA VAL A 119 -0.36 4.99 -0.46
C VAL A 119 -1.53 4.03 -0.26
N VAL A 120 -1.71 3.59 0.98
CA VAL A 120 -2.69 2.56 1.34
C VAL A 120 -3.33 2.92 2.67
N ASN A 121 -4.65 3.09 2.68
CA ASN A 121 -5.43 3.14 3.90
C ASN A 121 -6.41 1.97 3.93
N LEU A 122 -6.55 1.38 5.13
CA LEU A 122 -7.33 0.17 5.32
C LEU A 122 -8.81 0.51 5.42
N TYR A 123 -9.66 -0.37 4.88
CA TYR A 123 -11.09 -0.26 5.14
C TYR A 123 -11.31 -0.39 6.65
N PRO A 124 -12.09 0.51 7.28
CA PRO A 124 -12.19 0.54 8.73
C PRO A 124 -12.96 -0.68 9.24
N PHE A 125 -12.25 -1.75 9.55
CA PHE A 125 -12.81 -2.99 10.12
C PHE A 125 -13.67 -2.69 11.35
N ARG A 126 -13.22 -1.75 12.21
CA ARG A 126 -13.97 -1.26 13.37
C ARG A 126 -15.33 -0.65 12.99
N GLN A 127 -15.45 0.04 11.85
CA GLN A 127 -16.74 0.55 11.38
C GLN A 127 -17.63 -0.57 10.83
N THR A 128 -17.05 -1.60 10.21
CA THR A 128 -17.81 -2.78 9.76
C THR A 128 -18.46 -3.51 10.92
N ILE A 129 -17.67 -3.80 11.95
CA ILE A 129 -18.15 -4.56 13.12
C ILE A 129 -19.10 -3.76 14.03
N ALA A 130 -19.15 -2.42 13.87
CA ALA A 130 -20.09 -1.56 14.59
C ALA A 130 -21.51 -1.54 13.98
N LYS A 131 -21.71 -2.13 12.79
CA LYS A 131 -23.03 -2.21 12.15
C LYS A 131 -23.91 -3.22 12.89
N LYS A 132 -25.18 -2.88 13.10
CA LYS A 132 -26.13 -3.66 13.93
C LYS A 132 -26.30 -5.12 13.49
N ASP A 133 -26.22 -5.41 12.20
CA ASP A 133 -26.52 -6.72 11.63
C ASP A 133 -25.29 -7.42 11.03
N VAL A 134 -24.09 -7.13 11.56
CA VAL A 134 -22.86 -7.77 11.08
C VAL A 134 -22.76 -9.20 11.63
N SER A 135 -22.82 -10.19 10.74
CA SER A 135 -22.53 -11.59 11.13
C SER A 135 -21.02 -11.83 11.27
N PRO A 136 -20.60 -12.88 12.00
CA PRO A 136 -19.19 -13.29 12.03
C PRO A 136 -18.59 -13.53 10.64
N GLU A 137 -19.36 -14.11 9.71
CA GLU A 137 -18.92 -14.29 8.33
C GLU A 137 -18.76 -12.96 7.57
N MET A 138 -19.66 -12.00 7.79
CA MET A 138 -19.52 -10.66 7.21
C MET A 138 -18.29 -9.94 7.75
N ALA A 139 -18.03 -10.04 9.05
CA ALA A 139 -16.82 -9.48 9.65
C ALA A 139 -15.56 -10.16 9.08
N ARG A 140 -15.51 -11.50 9.06
CA ARG A 140 -14.41 -12.28 8.48
C ARG A 140 -14.13 -11.90 7.02
N GLY A 141 -15.17 -11.74 6.22
CA GLY A 141 -15.06 -11.36 4.80
C GLY A 141 -14.54 -9.94 4.57
N ASN A 142 -14.54 -9.07 5.59
CA ASN A 142 -14.02 -7.70 5.53
C ASN A 142 -12.61 -7.56 6.12
N ILE A 143 -11.94 -8.66 6.50
CA ILE A 143 -10.54 -8.64 6.90
C ILE A 143 -9.67 -8.47 5.65
N ASP A 144 -8.95 -7.36 5.59
CA ASP A 144 -8.00 -7.05 4.51
C ASP A 144 -6.68 -7.79 4.76
N ILE A 145 -6.16 -8.41 3.71
CA ILE A 145 -4.86 -9.08 3.70
C ILE A 145 -3.85 -8.27 2.89
N GLY A 146 -4.25 -7.82 1.70
CA GLY A 146 -3.35 -7.12 0.78
C GLY A 146 -2.88 -5.78 1.32
N GLY A 147 -3.79 -5.00 1.91
CA GLY A 147 -3.49 -3.69 2.50
C GLY A 147 -2.41 -3.77 3.59
N PRO A 148 -2.62 -4.52 4.69
CA PRO A 148 -1.63 -4.66 5.75
C PRO A 148 -0.30 -5.24 5.26
N CYS A 149 -0.30 -6.20 4.33
CA CYS A 149 0.94 -6.74 3.76
C CYS A 149 1.75 -5.66 3.01
N MET A 150 1.11 -4.83 2.17
CA MET A 150 1.78 -3.74 1.46
C MET A 150 2.31 -2.67 2.42
N ILE A 151 1.52 -2.27 3.42
CA ILE A 151 1.91 -1.28 4.43
C ILE A 151 3.12 -1.76 5.21
N ARG A 152 3.11 -3.02 5.70
CA ARG A 152 4.23 -3.56 6.47
C ARG A 152 5.48 -3.74 5.62
N ALA A 153 5.35 -4.14 4.36
CA ALA A 153 6.48 -4.29 3.45
C ALA A 153 7.15 -2.95 3.14
N SER A 154 6.37 -1.90 2.84
CA SER A 154 6.90 -0.56 2.61
C SER A 154 7.49 0.05 3.87
N ALA A 155 6.79 -0.03 5.01
CA ALA A 155 7.26 0.50 6.29
C ALA A 155 8.54 -0.19 6.79
N LYS A 156 8.68 -1.52 6.58
CA LYS A 156 9.93 -2.24 6.87
C LYS A 156 11.10 -1.64 6.09
N ASN A 157 10.88 -1.32 4.82
CA ASN A 157 11.92 -0.81 3.94
C ASN A 157 11.89 0.72 3.82
N PHE A 158 11.65 1.43 4.93
CA PHE A 158 11.70 2.89 5.00
C PHE A 158 13.04 3.49 4.55
N LEU A 159 14.09 2.66 4.45
CA LEU A 159 15.36 3.03 3.85
C LEU A 159 15.19 3.52 2.41
N ARG A 160 14.21 2.96 1.65
CA ARG A 160 13.85 3.43 0.30
C ARG A 160 12.41 3.94 0.20
N VAL A 161 11.45 3.28 0.86
CA VAL A 161 10.01 3.41 0.53
C VAL A 161 9.27 4.31 1.53
N ALA A 162 8.48 5.25 1.02
CA ALA A 162 7.54 6.03 1.83
C ALA A 162 6.21 5.26 2.02
N ALA A 163 5.83 4.94 3.26
CA ALA A 163 4.62 4.20 3.59
C ALA A 163 3.51 5.14 4.09
N VAL A 164 2.65 5.61 3.19
CA VAL A 164 1.61 6.60 3.47
C VAL A 164 0.28 5.91 3.78
N VAL A 165 -0.26 6.14 4.98
CA VAL A 165 -1.49 5.48 5.46
C VAL A 165 -2.63 6.43 5.81
N ASP A 166 -2.37 7.74 5.82
CA ASP A 166 -3.34 8.75 6.24
C ASP A 166 -3.36 9.92 5.24
N PRO A 167 -4.53 10.27 4.68
CA PRO A 167 -4.69 11.43 3.80
C PRO A 167 -4.21 12.76 4.39
N ASN A 168 -4.21 12.90 5.72
CA ASN A 168 -3.73 14.12 6.38
C ASN A 168 -2.24 14.39 6.17
N ASP A 169 -1.44 13.37 5.78
CA ASP A 169 -0.01 13.54 5.53
C ASP A 169 0.29 14.03 4.10
N TYR A 170 -0.69 14.03 3.19
CA TYR A 170 -0.48 14.33 1.77
C TYR A 170 0.13 15.70 1.52
N SER A 171 -0.34 16.74 2.23
CA SER A 171 0.16 18.10 2.09
C SER A 171 1.63 18.21 2.49
N MET A 172 1.98 17.64 3.64
CA MET A 172 3.35 17.63 4.16
C MET A 172 4.30 16.86 3.24
N ILE A 173 3.87 15.73 2.68
CA ILE A 173 4.66 14.96 1.70
C ILE A 173 4.92 15.79 0.44
N LEU A 174 3.89 16.44 -0.12
CA LEU A 174 4.04 17.28 -1.31
C LEU A 174 4.97 18.47 -1.05
N GLU A 175 4.86 19.11 0.12
CA GLU A 175 5.73 20.21 0.51
C GLU A 175 7.19 19.79 0.62
N GLU A 176 7.46 18.63 1.23
CA GLU A 176 8.82 18.10 1.32
C GLU A 176 9.35 17.77 -0.08
N MET A 177 8.61 17.00 -0.87
CA MET A 177 9.02 16.62 -2.22
C MET A 177 9.28 17.84 -3.10
N LYS A 178 8.50 18.91 -2.95
CA LYS A 178 8.76 20.17 -3.67
C LYS A 178 10.09 20.81 -3.28
N LYS A 179 10.46 20.77 -2.00
CA LYS A 179 11.73 21.33 -1.49
C LYS A 179 12.94 20.51 -1.91
N THR A 180 12.79 19.20 -2.05
CA THR A 180 13.86 18.26 -2.39
C THR A 180 13.93 17.91 -3.88
N GLY A 181 13.11 18.55 -4.73
CA GLY A 181 13.10 18.28 -6.17
C GLY A 181 12.58 16.89 -6.55
N GLY A 182 11.53 16.42 -5.87
CA GLY A 182 10.85 15.15 -6.12
C GLY A 182 11.37 13.96 -5.30
N HIS A 183 12.14 14.21 -4.25
CA HIS A 183 12.69 13.17 -3.39
C HIS A 183 11.95 13.12 -2.04
N THR A 184 11.91 11.95 -1.41
CA THR A 184 11.60 11.84 0.02
C THR A 184 12.90 11.82 0.81
N THR A 185 12.92 12.38 2.00
CA THR A 185 14.04 12.26 2.94
C THR A 185 13.92 11.02 3.81
N LEU A 186 15.04 10.56 4.39
CA LEU A 186 15.03 9.45 5.33
C LEU A 186 14.16 9.76 6.56
N ASP A 187 14.20 11.00 7.05
CA ASP A 187 13.37 11.46 8.17
C ASP A 187 11.87 11.31 7.88
N LEU A 188 11.42 11.77 6.72
CA LEU A 188 10.03 11.58 6.29
C LEU A 188 9.65 10.11 6.19
N ARG A 189 10.46 9.30 5.50
CA ARG A 189 10.17 7.87 5.33
C ARG A 189 10.10 7.16 6.68
N TYR A 190 10.97 7.50 7.63
CA TYR A 190 10.96 6.93 8.96
C TYR A 190 9.72 7.33 9.77
N LYS A 191 9.31 8.60 9.75
CA LYS A 191 8.06 9.07 10.38
C LYS A 191 6.83 8.36 9.81
N LEU A 192 6.77 8.23 8.49
CA LEU A 192 5.70 7.50 7.80
C LEU A 192 5.70 6.02 8.20
N ALA A 193 6.87 5.38 8.33
CA ALA A 193 6.97 3.99 8.77
C ALA A 193 6.50 3.78 10.21
N GLN A 194 6.81 4.71 11.13
CA GLN A 194 6.29 4.67 12.51
C GLN A 194 4.75 4.67 12.50
N LYS A 195 4.15 5.62 11.77
CA LYS A 195 2.69 5.72 11.64
C LYS A 195 2.07 4.50 10.94
N ALA A 196 2.74 3.96 9.93
CA ALA A 196 2.30 2.78 9.20
C ALA A 196 2.26 1.50 10.07
N PHE A 197 3.28 1.29 10.91
CA PHE A 197 3.26 0.16 11.85
C PHE A 197 2.24 0.33 12.96
N ASP A 198 2.06 1.55 13.47
CA ASP A 198 1.00 1.88 14.43
C ASP A 198 -0.40 1.60 13.84
N HIS A 199 -0.65 2.07 12.61
CA HIS A 199 -1.91 1.83 11.89
C HIS A 199 -2.23 0.34 11.70
N THR A 200 -1.23 -0.48 11.36
CA THR A 200 -1.43 -1.94 11.21
C THR A 200 -1.58 -2.66 12.55
N ALA A 201 -0.90 -2.20 13.61
CA ALA A 201 -1.10 -2.72 14.96
C ALA A 201 -2.54 -2.45 15.45
N ASP A 202 -3.06 -1.23 15.24
CA ASP A 202 -4.43 -0.86 15.59
C ASP A 202 -5.48 -1.66 14.80
N TYR A 203 -5.19 -1.92 13.52
CA TYR A 203 -6.04 -2.74 12.67
C TYR A 203 -6.15 -4.17 13.19
N ASP A 204 -5.02 -4.83 13.44
CA ASP A 204 -4.97 -6.19 13.97
C ASP A 204 -5.56 -6.27 15.37
N ARG A 205 -5.35 -5.25 16.21
CA ARG A 205 -6.01 -5.13 17.52
C ARG A 205 -7.53 -5.12 17.39
N GLY A 206 -8.07 -4.40 16.40
CA GLY A 206 -9.51 -4.38 16.11
C GLY A 206 -10.06 -5.76 15.73
N ILE A 207 -9.32 -6.53 14.95
CA ILE A 207 -9.69 -7.91 14.59
C ILE A 207 -9.65 -8.81 15.82
N ALA A 208 -8.57 -8.75 16.60
CA ALA A 208 -8.41 -9.57 17.80
C ALA A 208 -9.48 -9.25 18.86
N ASP A 209 -9.81 -7.96 19.06
CA ASP A 209 -10.87 -7.51 19.97
C ASP A 209 -12.25 -8.05 19.56
N TYR A 210 -12.51 -8.17 18.26
CA TYR A 210 -13.76 -8.70 17.75
C TYR A 210 -13.86 -10.22 17.91
N LEU A 211 -12.78 -10.95 17.59
CA LEU A 211 -12.77 -12.41 17.60
C LEU A 211 -12.70 -12.99 19.02
N MET A 212 -11.95 -12.36 19.94
CA MET A 212 -11.70 -12.91 21.27
C MET A 212 -12.96 -13.20 22.11
N PRO A 213 -13.96 -12.29 22.21
CA PRO A 213 -15.18 -12.58 22.94
C PRO A 213 -16.22 -13.37 22.12
N MET A 214 -15.97 -13.66 20.84
CA MET A 214 -16.96 -14.26 19.94
C MET A 214 -17.21 -15.73 20.30
N PRO A 215 -18.45 -16.13 20.64
CA PRO A 215 -18.76 -17.53 20.91
C PRO A 215 -18.58 -18.38 19.65
N PHE A 216 -17.93 -19.53 19.78
CA PHE A 216 -17.72 -20.44 18.65
C PHE A 216 -19.03 -20.87 17.98
N GLU A 217 -20.11 -21.07 18.75
CA GLU A 217 -21.42 -21.43 18.20
C GLU A 217 -22.00 -20.32 17.28
N SER A 218 -21.72 -19.05 17.55
CA SER A 218 -22.11 -17.94 16.68
C SER A 218 -21.39 -17.98 15.34
N VAL A 219 -20.10 -18.34 15.35
CA VAL A 219 -19.29 -18.52 14.13
C VAL A 219 -19.78 -19.76 13.37
N LYS A 220 -19.94 -20.88 14.06
CA LYS A 220 -20.39 -22.15 13.49
C LYS A 220 -21.76 -22.03 12.83
N ALA A 221 -22.67 -21.25 13.40
CA ALA A 221 -24.01 -21.00 12.83
C ALA A 221 -23.97 -20.34 11.45
N CYS A 222 -22.85 -19.72 11.04
CA CYS A 222 -22.68 -19.19 9.69
C CYS A 222 -22.42 -20.25 8.61
N TYR A 223 -22.10 -21.50 8.99
CA TYR A 223 -21.60 -22.51 8.06
C TYR A 223 -22.42 -23.80 8.08
N LYS A 224 -22.48 -24.46 6.91
CA LYS A 224 -22.90 -25.86 6.80
C LYS A 224 -21.66 -26.73 6.84
N LEU A 225 -21.46 -27.46 7.94
CA LEU A 225 -20.34 -28.37 8.10
C LEU A 225 -20.66 -29.73 7.45
N CYS A 226 -19.72 -30.27 6.69
CA CYS A 226 -19.80 -31.60 6.08
C CYS A 226 -19.18 -32.66 6.98
#